data_AF-A0A9E3GPU3-F1
#
_entry.id   AF-A0A9E3GPU3-F1
#
_cell.length_a   1.000
_cell.length_b   1.000
_cell.length_c   1.000
_cell.angle_alpha   90.00
_cell.angle_beta   90.00
_cell.angle_gamma   90.00
#
_symmetry.space_group_name_H-M   'P 1'
#
loop_
_entity.id
_entity.type
_entity.pdbx_description
1 polymer ?
#
loop_
_entity_poly.entity_id
_entity_poly.type
_entity_poly.pdbx_seq_one_letter_code
_entity_poly.pdbx_strand_id
1 'polypeptide(L)'
;MRVGVSGKGGVGKTTVSAVLARTVARSGRRVIALDCDSDPNLAANCGLPDDQVAAMRPFLDQSGPERMLPRGRDPQRLLADYGWAGPDDITLMLAARVEKAGSG
;
A
#
# COMPACT_ATOMS: atom_id res chain seq x y z
N MET A 1 7.01 8.47 13.48
CA MET A 1 5.55 8.49 13.72
C MET A 1 4.93 7.29 13.01
N ARG A 2 3.91 6.65 13.58
CA ARG A 2 3.13 5.57 12.95
C ARG A 2 1.65 5.89 13.12
N VAL A 3 0.87 5.82 12.06
CA VAL A 3 -0.56 6.15 12.06
C VAL A 3 -1.32 4.99 11.42
N GLY A 4 -2.38 4.53 12.07
CA GLY A 4 -3.33 3.58 11.51
C GLY A 4 -4.66 4.28 11.27
N VAL A 5 -5.25 4.07 10.10
CA VAL A 5 -6.58 4.60 9.75
C VAL A 5 -7.53 3.42 9.61
N SER A 6 -8.57 3.36 10.44
CA SER A 6 -9.55 2.28 10.47
C SER A 6 -10.98 2.84 10.52
N GLY A 7 -11.97 1.99 10.23
CA GLY A 7 -13.38 2.39 10.17
C GLY A 7 -14.21 1.48 9.25
N LYS A 8 -15.52 1.74 9.18
CA LYS A 8 -16.46 0.98 8.34
C LYS A 8 -16.13 1.10 6.84
N GLY A 9 -16.74 0.26 6.01
CA GLY A 9 -16.67 0.40 4.55
C GLY A 9 -17.27 1.74 4.10
N GLY A 10 -16.69 2.38 3.08
CA GLY A 10 -17.24 3.60 2.48
C GLY A 10 -17.05 4.92 3.24
N VAL A 11 -16.55 4.93 4.48
CA VAL A 11 -16.39 6.17 5.28
C VAL A 11 -15.22 7.09 4.86
N GLY A 12 -14.57 6.82 3.72
CA GLY A 12 -13.48 7.66 3.19
C GLY A 12 -12.08 7.40 3.76
N LYS A 13 -11.83 6.25 4.39
CA LYS A 13 -10.53 5.90 5.00
C LYS A 13 -9.34 6.06 4.07
N THR A 14 -9.45 5.50 2.86
CA THR A 14 -8.39 5.52 1.85
C THR A 14 -8.12 6.95 1.38
N THR A 15 -9.18 7.73 1.19
CA THR A 15 -9.08 9.16 0.83
C THR A 15 -8.36 9.96 1.92
N VAL A 16 -8.75 9.79 3.18
CA VAL A 16 -8.09 10.46 4.32
C VAL A 16 -6.63 10.02 4.43
N SER A 17 -6.34 8.73 4.23
CA SER A 17 -4.98 8.20 4.27
C SER A 17 -4.09 8.79 3.17
N ALA A 18 -4.61 8.92 1.95
CA ALA A 18 -3.90 9.52 0.83
C ALA A 18 -3.60 11.00 1.08
N VAL A 19 -4.61 11.79 1.51
CA VAL A 19 -4.43 13.21 1.82
C VAL A 19 -3.44 13.41 2.96
N LEU A 20 -3.53 12.60 4.01
CA LEU A 20 -2.60 12.64 5.13
C LEU A 20 -1.17 12.34 4.68
N ALA A 21 -0.96 11.27 3.90
CA ALA A 21 0.35 10.88 3.41
C ALA A 21 0.98 11.99 2.55
N ARG A 22 0.23 12.53 1.56
CA ARG A 22 0.67 13.63 0.68
C ARG A 22 0.97 14.90 1.47
N THR A 23 0.11 15.27 2.42
CA THR A 23 0.31 16.49 3.23
C THR A 23 1.56 16.38 4.11
N VAL A 24 1.74 15.23 4.76
CA VAL A 24 2.94 14.99 5.59
C VAL A 24 4.19 14.96 4.72
N ALA A 25 4.15 14.33 3.54
CA ALA A 25 5.29 14.26 2.63
C ALA A 25 5.69 15.66 2.12
N ARG A 26 4.71 16.46 1.66
CA ARG A 26 4.92 17.87 1.27
C ARG A 26 5.50 18.75 2.37
N SER A 27 5.33 18.38 3.64
CA SER A 27 5.97 19.08 4.77
C SER A 27 7.47 18.74 4.96
N GLY A 28 8.09 18.03 4.00
CA GLY A 28 9.50 17.65 4.03
C GLY A 28 9.80 16.40 4.86
N ARG A 29 8.78 15.58 5.14
CA ARG A 29 8.93 14.32 5.89
C ARG A 29 8.98 13.15 4.93
N ARG A 30 9.85 12.18 5.19
CA ARG A 30 9.81 10.88 4.50
C ARG A 30 8.57 10.10 4.93
N VAL A 31 7.77 9.66 3.97
CA VAL A 31 6.52 8.94 4.22
C VAL A 31 6.53 7.60 3.50
N ILE A 32 6.21 6.54 4.24
CA ILE A 32 5.85 5.24 3.69
C ILE A 32 4.34 5.09 3.90
N ALA A 33 3.61 4.90 2.81
CA ALA A 33 2.17 4.71 2.80
C ALA A 33 1.86 3.26 2.41
N LEU A 34 1.16 2.55 3.29
CA LEU A 34 0.99 1.11 3.23
C LEU A 34 -0.51 0.79 3.13
N ASP A 35 -0.92 0.14 2.06
CA ASP A 35 -2.30 -0.29 1.87
C ASP A 35 -2.49 -1.70 2.43
N CYS A 36 -3.30 -1.80 3.48
CA CYS A 36 -3.62 -3.05 4.16
C CYS A 36 -5.04 -3.55 3.85
N ASP A 37 -5.78 -2.89 2.95
CA ASP A 37 -7.10 -3.34 2.54
C ASP A 37 -6.99 -4.55 1.60
N SER A 38 -8.02 -5.38 1.59
CA SER A 38 -8.17 -6.49 0.63
C SER A 38 -8.42 -6.01 -0.81
N ASP A 39 -9.06 -4.85 -0.96
CA ASP A 39 -9.26 -4.17 -2.25
C ASP A 39 -8.48 -2.84 -2.26
N PRO A 40 -7.18 -2.90 -2.60
CA PRO A 40 -6.26 -1.79 -2.39
C PRO A 40 -6.49 -0.66 -3.38
N ASN A 41 -6.58 0.57 -2.86
CA ASN A 41 -6.87 1.76 -3.65
C ASN A 41 -5.98 2.96 -3.27
N LEU A 42 -5.11 2.83 -2.26
CA LEU A 42 -4.32 3.93 -1.73
C LEU A 42 -3.34 4.51 -2.76
N ALA A 43 -2.67 3.67 -3.55
CA ALA A 43 -1.70 4.13 -4.55
C ALA A 43 -2.35 5.02 -5.62
N ALA A 44 -3.48 4.58 -6.17
CA ALA A 44 -4.27 5.37 -7.11
C ALA A 44 -4.77 6.68 -6.46
N ASN A 45 -5.27 6.64 -5.23
CA ASN A 45 -5.71 7.82 -4.49
C ASN A 45 -4.56 8.80 -4.16
N CYS A 46 -3.33 8.29 -4.05
CA CYS A 46 -2.12 9.09 -3.93
C CYS A 46 -1.66 9.69 -5.27
N GLY A 47 -2.27 9.32 -6.40
CA GLY A 47 -1.99 9.84 -7.73
C GLY A 47 -0.98 9.03 -8.53
N LEU A 48 -0.80 7.75 -8.21
CA LEU A 48 0.01 6.84 -9.02
C LEU A 48 -0.78 6.45 -10.29
N PRO A 49 -0.17 6.47 -11.49
CA PRO A 49 -0.82 6.04 -12.73
C PRO A 49 -1.33 4.58 -12.68
N ASP A 50 -2.43 4.30 -13.38
CA ASP A 50 -3.11 3.01 -13.34
C ASP A 50 -2.22 1.83 -13.76
N ASP A 51 -1.35 2.03 -14.76
CA ASP A 51 -0.39 1.03 -15.21
C ASP A 51 0.64 0.69 -14.12
N GLN A 52 1.09 1.68 -13.35
CA GLN A 52 1.98 1.48 -12.21
C GLN A 52 1.25 0.78 -11.05
N VAL A 53 0.01 1.20 -10.75
CA VAL A 53 -0.84 0.54 -9.74
C VAL A 53 -1.08 -0.92 -10.09
N ALA A 54 -1.32 -1.23 -11.36
CA ALA A 54 -1.50 -2.60 -11.84
C ALA A 54 -0.22 -3.44 -11.64
N ALA A 55 0.96 -2.86 -11.86
CA ALA A 55 2.26 -3.51 -11.70
C ALA A 55 2.72 -3.69 -10.24
N MET A 56 2.10 -3.00 -9.27
CA MET A 56 2.42 -3.18 -7.86
C MET A 56 2.15 -4.60 -7.40
N ARG A 57 3.14 -5.20 -6.74
CA ARG A 57 3.06 -6.55 -6.17
C ARG A 57 2.84 -6.49 -4.65
N PRO A 58 1.93 -7.30 -4.10
CA PRO A 58 1.78 -7.41 -2.65
C PRO A 58 3.04 -8.01 -2.02
N PHE A 59 3.43 -7.51 -0.84
CA PHE A 59 4.59 -8.05 -0.13
C PHE A 59 4.27 -9.21 0.80
N LEU A 60 3.00 -9.41 1.21
CA LEU A 60 2.65 -10.58 2.02
C LEU A 60 2.65 -11.84 1.15
N ASP A 61 3.11 -12.94 1.74
CA ASP A 61 2.88 -14.27 1.18
C ASP A 61 1.39 -14.60 1.31
N GLN A 62 0.76 -14.91 0.18
CA GLN A 62 -0.66 -15.23 0.04
C GLN A 62 -0.88 -16.66 -0.49
N SER A 63 0.16 -17.49 -0.51
CA SER A 63 0.09 -18.89 -1.01
C SER A 63 -0.69 -19.82 -0.09
N GLY A 64 -0.84 -19.45 1.18
CA GLY A 64 -1.58 -20.19 2.20
C GLY A 64 -2.88 -19.51 2.63
N PRO A 65 -3.63 -20.13 3.55
CA PRO A 65 -4.86 -19.57 4.11
C PRO A 65 -4.61 -18.30 4.96
N GLU A 66 -3.38 -18.14 5.46
CA GLU A 66 -2.96 -16.99 6.26
C GLU A 66 -2.00 -16.11 5.46
N ARG A 67 -2.18 -14.79 5.60
CA ARG A 67 -1.25 -13.82 5.03
C ARG A 67 -0.04 -13.69 5.94
N MET A 68 1.13 -14.07 5.45
CA MET A 68 2.36 -14.07 6.24
C MET A 68 3.36 -13.05 5.73
N LEU A 69 4.20 -12.52 6.63
CA LEU A 69 5.40 -11.80 6.20
C LEU A 69 6.35 -12.78 5.50
N PRO A 70 7.00 -12.37 4.40
CA PRO A 70 8.06 -13.15 3.78
C PRO A 70 9.15 -13.52 4.79
N ARG A 71 9.50 -14.80 4.87
CA ARG A 71 10.53 -15.29 5.81
C ARG A 71 11.89 -14.69 5.50
N GLY A 72 12.66 -14.36 6.55
CA GLY A 72 14.04 -13.89 6.43
C GLY A 72 14.20 -12.51 5.77
N ARG A 73 13.12 -11.74 5.64
CA ARG A 73 13.14 -10.40 5.03
C ARG A 73 13.01 -9.34 6.11
N ASP A 74 14.02 -8.50 6.23
CA ASP A 74 13.93 -7.32 7.09
C ASP A 74 13.09 -6.20 6.42
N PRO A 75 12.62 -5.19 7.18
CA PRO A 75 11.81 -4.11 6.65
C PRO A 75 12.48 -3.28 5.54
N GLN A 76 13.81 -3.10 5.57
CA GLN A 76 14.52 -2.34 4.53
C GLN A 76 14.52 -3.11 3.22
N ARG A 77 14.68 -4.44 3.28
CA ARG A 77 14.59 -5.29 2.10
C ARG A 77 13.17 -5.33 1.52
N LEU A 78 12.14 -5.34 2.37
CA LEU A 78 10.75 -5.23 1.90
C LEU A 78 10.50 -3.89 1.18
N LEU A 79 11.00 -2.79 1.74
CA LEU A 79 10.91 -1.47 1.10
C LEU A 79 11.63 -1.43 -0.25
N ALA A 80 12.83 -2.01 -0.33
CA ALA A 80 13.61 -2.03 -1.57
C ALA A 80 12.92 -2.83 -2.70
N ASP A 81 12.27 -3.95 -2.36
CA ASP A 81 11.73 -4.87 -3.36
C ASP A 81 10.26 -4.60 -3.73
N TYR A 82 9.49 -3.99 -2.82
CA TYR A 82 8.05 -3.78 -2.98
C TYR A 82 7.62 -2.31 -2.88
N GLY A 83 8.54 -1.41 -2.52
CA GLY A 83 8.28 0.02 -2.48
C GLY A 83 8.21 0.62 -3.88
N TRP A 84 7.15 1.36 -4.13
CA TRP A 84 6.98 2.15 -5.35
C TRP A 84 7.16 3.62 -5.03
N ALA A 85 7.95 4.33 -5.85
CA ALA A 85 8.07 5.77 -5.76
C ALA A 85 6.76 6.40 -6.24
N GLY A 86 6.10 7.13 -5.34
CA GLY A 86 4.91 7.90 -5.62
C GLY A 86 5.17 9.41 -5.64
N PRO A 87 4.12 10.20 -5.88
CA PRO A 87 4.21 11.65 -5.83
C PRO A 87 4.66 12.17 -4.45
N ASP A 88 5.22 13.38 -4.43
CA ASP A 88 5.68 14.09 -3.23
C ASP A 88 6.70 13.33 -2.36
N ASP A 89 7.49 12.41 -2.96
CA ASP A 89 8.47 11.58 -2.24
C ASP A 89 7.83 10.57 -1.24
N ILE A 90 6.62 10.10 -1.55
CA ILE A 90 6.00 8.99 -0.82
C ILE A 90 6.49 7.66 -1.38
N THR A 91 6.85 6.72 -0.51
CA THR A 91 6.99 5.31 -0.89
C THR A 91 5.67 4.58 -0.65
N LEU A 92 5.09 4.00 -1.69
CA LEU A 92 3.84 3.24 -1.64
C LEU A 92 4.12 1.74 -1.57
N MET A 93 3.41 1.04 -0.69
CA MET A 93 3.52 -0.41 -0.55
C MET A 93 2.14 -1.06 -0.45
N LEU A 94 2.04 -2.26 -1.02
CA LEU A 94 0.83 -3.05 -1.03
C LEU A 94 0.99 -4.28 -0.13
N ALA A 95 0.17 -4.43 0.91
CA ALA A 95 0.23 -5.60 1.78
C ALA A 95 -0.34 -6.84 1.09
N ALA A 96 -1.56 -6.73 0.56
CA ALA A 96 -2.31 -7.83 0.00
C ALA A 96 -3.21 -7.34 -1.14
N ARG A 97 -3.60 -8.25 -2.04
CA ARG A 97 -4.60 -8.00 -3.07
C ARG A 97 -5.42 -9.26 -3.24
N VAL A 98 -6.74 -9.14 -3.28
CA VAL A 98 -7.59 -10.27 -3.66
C VAL A 98 -7.26 -10.65 -5.10
N GLU A 99 -6.70 -11.85 -5.30
CA GLU A 99 -6.64 -12.45 -6.63
C GLU A 99 -8.06 -12.88 -7.00
N LYS A 100 -8.59 -12.36 -8.11
CA LYS A 100 -9.83 -12.92 -8.66
C LYS A 100 -9.50 -14.36 -9.05
N ALA A 101 -10.10 -15.32 -8.36
CA ALA A 101 -10.14 -16.70 -8.83
C ALA A 101 -10.58 -16.68 -10.29
N GLY A 102 -9.83 -17.38 -11.15
CA GLY A 102 -10.11 -17.45 -12.58
C GLY A 102 -11.59 -17.72 -12.81
N SER A 103 -12.16 -17.00 -13.78
CA SER A 103 -13.44 -17.35 -14.37
C SER A 103 -13.33 -18.77 -14.93
N GLY A 104 -13.69 -19.77 -14.12
CA GLY A 104 -14.10 -21.09 -14.56
C GLY A 104 -15.50 -21.04 -15.13
#